data_AF-A0A7W9L3C1-F1
#
_entry.id   AF-A0A7W9L3C1-F1
#
_cell.length_a   1.000
_cell.length_b   1.000
_cell.length_c   1.000
_cell.angle_alpha   90.00
_cell.angle_beta   90.00
_cell.angle_gamma   90.00
#
_symmetry.space_group_name_H-M   'P 1'
#
loop_
_entity.id
_entity.type
_entity.pdbx_description
1 polymer ?
#
loop_
_entity_poly.entity_id
_entity_poly.type
_entity_poly.pdbx_seq_one_letter_code
_entity_poly.pdbx_strand_id
1 'polypeptide(L)'
;MSAVVPFPRTRDRRFIRRHALRMAESAPSTAEKLLAHQLRIQTDTMRKRGIDERLIEQERRAIEGAIRGELWRVVLTPEGAA
;
A
#
# COMPACT_ATOMS: atom_id res chain seq x y z
N MET A 1 -19.31 13.73 -16.01
CA MET A 1 -18.62 14.26 -14.80
C MET A 1 -17.36 13.44 -14.59
N SER A 2 -16.18 14.02 -14.87
CA SER A 2 -14.90 13.33 -14.66
C SER A 2 -14.51 13.48 -13.19
N ALA A 3 -14.61 12.41 -12.41
CA ALA A 3 -14.09 12.39 -11.05
C ALA A 3 -12.56 12.43 -11.14
N VAL A 4 -11.98 13.60 -10.86
CA VAL A 4 -10.54 13.74 -10.67
C VAL A 4 -10.19 12.94 -9.42
N VAL A 5 -9.77 11.68 -9.60
CA VAL A 5 -9.20 10.89 -8.52
C VAL A 5 -7.77 11.40 -8.34
N PRO A 6 -7.43 12.08 -7.22
CA PRO A 6 -6.08 12.55 -7.00
C PRO A 6 -5.17 11.32 -6.89
N PHE A 7 -4.44 11.04 -7.98
CA PHE A 7 -3.34 10.10 -8.13
C PHE A 7 -3.41 8.86 -7.21
N PRO A 8 -3.92 7.71 -7.70
CA PRO A 8 -3.96 6.46 -6.93
C PRO A 8 -2.57 6.16 -6.38
N ARG A 9 -2.41 6.05 -5.05
CA ARG A 9 -1.09 5.81 -4.44
C ARG A 9 -0.51 4.46 -4.87
N THR A 10 -1.34 3.58 -5.38
CA THR A 10 -0.96 2.33 -6.06
C THR A 10 -0.05 2.53 -7.26
N ARG A 11 -0.12 3.69 -7.95
CA ARG A 11 0.78 4.01 -9.07
C ARG A 11 2.15 4.52 -8.61
N ASP A 12 2.29 4.91 -7.34
CA ASP A 12 3.58 5.26 -6.76
C ASP A 12 4.36 3.97 -6.42
N ARG A 13 5.04 3.43 -7.42
CA ARG A 13 5.84 2.20 -7.29
C ARG A 13 6.94 2.33 -6.23
N ARG A 14 7.47 3.54 -5.99
CA ARG A 14 8.50 3.78 -4.97
C ARG A 14 7.89 3.63 -3.57
N PHE A 15 6.70 4.18 -3.35
CA PHE A 15 5.95 4.00 -2.12
C PHE A 15 5.66 2.52 -1.85
N ILE A 16 5.11 1.80 -2.83
CA ILE A 16 4.79 0.38 -2.70
C ILE A 16 6.03 -0.46 -2.40
N ARG A 17 7.11 -0.31 -3.19
CA ARG A 17 8.35 -1.06 -3.00
C ARG A 17 9.00 -0.79 -1.63
N ARG A 18 9.01 0.46 -1.17
CA ARG A 18 9.56 0.81 0.15
C ARG A 18 8.85 0.09 1.29
N HIS A 19 7.52 0.03 1.24
CA HIS A 19 6.74 -0.68 2.26
C HIS A 19 6.94 -2.19 2.18
N ALA A 20 7.00 -2.76 0.98
CA ALA A 20 7.29 -4.18 0.77
C ALA A 20 8.67 -4.58 1.32
N LEU A 21 9.73 -3.83 1.02
CA LEU A 21 11.08 -4.09 1.54
C LEU A 21 11.12 -4.06 3.07
N ARG A 22 10.53 -3.01 3.67
CA ARG A 22 10.47 -2.89 5.14
C ARG A 22 9.70 -4.04 5.80
N MET A 23 8.65 -4.55 5.15
CA MET A 23 7.92 -5.73 5.61
C MET A 23 8.76 -7.00 5.48
N ALA A 24 9.50 -7.17 4.37
CA ALA A 24 10.39 -8.32 4.16
C ALA A 24 11.53 -8.40 5.17
N GLU A 25 12.05 -7.26 5.62
CA GLU A 25 13.09 -7.14 6.65
C GLU A 25 12.56 -7.36 8.08
N SER A 26 11.23 -7.39 8.27
CA SER A 26 10.59 -7.47 9.58
C SER A 26 10.12 -8.89 9.90
N ALA A 27 10.04 -9.23 11.20
CA ALA A 27 9.32 -10.44 11.62
C ALA A 27 7.84 -10.38 11.15
N PRO A 28 7.21 -11.51 10.79
CA PRO A 28 5.86 -11.52 10.19
C PRO A 28 4.80 -10.75 10.99
N SER A 29 4.81 -10.90 12.32
CA SER A 29 3.86 -10.19 13.21
C SER A 29 4.08 -8.67 13.23
N THR A 30 5.32 -8.22 13.04
CA THR A 30 5.67 -6.80 12.92
C THR A 30 5.32 -6.28 11.53
N ALA A 31 5.55 -7.07 10.48
CA ALA A 31 5.22 -6.70 9.10
C ALA A 31 3.72 -6.41 8.93
N GLU A 32 2.84 -7.28 9.47
CA GLU A 32 1.38 -7.07 9.43
C GLU A 32 0.96 -5.81 10.21
N LYS A 33 1.58 -5.54 11.36
CA LYS A 33 1.33 -4.31 12.13
C LYS A 33 1.74 -3.06 11.35
N LEU A 34 2.89 -3.09 10.66
CA LEU A 34 3.35 -1.99 9.82
C LEU A 34 2.38 -1.72 8.66
N LEU A 35 1.89 -2.78 8.01
CA LEU A 35 0.89 -2.67 6.95
C LEU A 35 -0.43 -2.06 7.47
N ALA A 36 -0.98 -2.61 8.56
CA ALA A 36 -2.21 -2.11 9.17
C ALA A 36 -2.09 -0.64 9.60
N HIS A 37 -0.95 -0.28 10.20
CA HIS A 37 -0.68 1.11 10.59
C HIS A 37 -0.62 2.05 9.39
N GLN A 38 0.04 1.64 8.30
CA GLN A 38 0.13 2.44 7.08
C GLN A 38 -1.24 2.64 6.43
N LEU A 39 -2.05 1.57 6.33
CA LEU A 39 -3.40 1.67 5.77
C LEU A 39 -4.27 2.61 6.59
N ARG A 40 -4.20 2.53 7.93
CA ARG A 40 -4.92 3.45 8.83
C ARG A 40 -4.56 4.91 8.57
N ILE A 41 -3.26 5.24 8.47
CA ILE A 41 -2.82 6.62 8.17
C ILE A 41 -3.38 7.11 6.83
N GLN A 42 -3.41 6.26 5.80
CA GLN A 42 -3.96 6.66 4.51
C GLN A 42 -5.46 6.91 4.59
N THR A 43 -6.20 5.98 5.18
CA THR A 43 -7.64 6.09 5.39
C THR A 43 -7.97 7.37 6.17
N ASP A 44 -7.29 7.63 7.28
CA ASP A 44 -7.52 8.83 8.09
C ASP A 44 -7.19 10.11 7.33
N THR A 45 -6.13 10.09 6.51
CA THR A 45 -5.77 11.24 5.66
C THR A 45 -6.83 11.51 4.60
N MET A 46 -7.37 10.47 3.97
CA MET A 46 -8.44 10.59 2.97
C MET A 46 -9.75 11.06 3.60
N ARG A 47 -10.11 10.54 4.78
CA ARG A 47 -11.28 11.01 5.55
C ARG A 47 -11.17 12.50 5.90
N LYS A 48 -10.00 12.93 6.39
CA LYS A 48 -9.73 14.36 6.68
C LYS A 48 -9.84 15.27 5.45
N ARG A 49 -9.68 14.72 4.25
CA ARG A 49 -9.84 15.43 2.98
C ARG A 49 -11.27 15.38 2.44
N GLY A 50 -12.21 14.78 3.16
CA GLY A 50 -13.61 14.67 2.76
C GLY A 50 -13.86 13.71 1.61
N ILE A 51 -12.98 12.72 1.40
CA ILE A 51 -13.18 11.70 0.36
C ILE A 51 -14.30 10.74 0.79
N ASP A 52 -15.14 10.34 -0.16
CA ASP A 52 -16.22 9.38 0.07
C ASP A 52 -15.71 8.04 0.63
N GLU A 53 -16.39 7.50 1.64
CA GLU A 53 -15.96 6.30 2.36
C GLU A 53 -15.89 5.06 1.44
N ARG A 54 -16.71 4.97 0.39
CA ARG A 54 -16.63 3.86 -0.58
C ARG A 54 -15.36 3.96 -1.41
N LEU A 55 -14.98 5.17 -1.84
CA LEU A 55 -13.71 5.41 -2.54
C LEU A 55 -12.50 5.14 -1.64
N ILE A 56 -12.60 5.49 -0.36
CA ILE A 56 -11.57 5.21 0.63
C ILE A 56 -11.33 3.70 0.78
N GLU A 57 -12.40 2.91 0.90
CA GLU A 57 -12.28 1.46 1.05
C GLU A 57 -11.73 0.80 -0.23
N GLN A 58 -12.13 1.28 -1.41
CA GLN A 58 -11.57 0.84 -2.69
C GLN A 58 -10.06 1.11 -2.76
N GLU A 59 -9.63 2.32 -2.43
CA GLU A 59 -8.21 2.69 -2.45
C GLU A 59 -7.42 1.94 -1.36
N ARG A 60 -8.01 1.73 -0.17
CA ARG A 60 -7.39 0.95 0.91
C ARG A 60 -7.07 -0.47 0.44
N ARG A 61 -8.04 -1.16 -0.17
CA ARG A 61 -7.85 -2.51 -0.73
C ARG A 61 -6.81 -2.52 -1.85
N ALA A 62 -6.83 -1.50 -2.71
CA ALA A 62 -5.91 -1.39 -3.82
C ALA A 62 -4.45 -1.21 -3.33
N ILE A 63 -4.23 -0.35 -2.34
CA ILE A 63 -2.91 -0.15 -1.70
C ILE A 63 -2.45 -1.44 -1.01
N GLU A 64 -3.33 -2.06 -0.23
CA GLU A 64 -3.03 -3.31 0.47
C GLU A 64 -2.60 -4.42 -0.50
N GLY A 65 -3.37 -4.63 -1.57
CA GLY A 65 -3.06 -5.62 -2.60
C GLY A 65 -1.75 -5.34 -3.32
N ALA A 66 -1.46 -4.08 -3.65
CA ALA A 66 -0.22 -3.68 -4.29
C ALA A 66 1.01 -3.92 -3.40
N ILE A 67 0.94 -3.57 -2.11
CA ILE A 67 2.04 -3.81 -1.16
C ILE A 67 2.27 -5.31 -0.96
N ARG A 68 1.20 -6.09 -0.73
CA ARG A 68 1.31 -7.55 -0.57
C ARG A 68 1.88 -8.22 -1.83
N GLY A 69 1.44 -7.81 -3.01
CA GLY A 69 1.95 -8.34 -4.28
C GLY A 69 3.44 -8.03 -4.48
N GLU A 70 3.88 -6.81 -4.14
CA GLU A 70 5.29 -6.44 -4.22
C GLU A 70 6.14 -7.13 -3.13
N LEU A 71 5.59 -7.36 -1.93
CA LEU A 71 6.25 -8.15 -0.89
C LEU A 71 6.55 -9.57 -1.39
N TRP A 72 5.58 -10.23 -2.01
CA TRP A 72 5.80 -11.55 -2.61
C TRP A 72 6.90 -11.52 -3.66
N ARG A 73 6.95 -10.49 -4.52
CA ARG A 73 8.07 -10.34 -5.46
C ARG A 73 9.40 -10.22 -4.74
N VAL A 74 9.52 -9.32 -3.77
CA VAL A 74 10.76 -9.15 -2.99
C VAL A 74 11.23 -10.46 -2.35
N VAL A 75 10.30 -11.23 -1.75
CA VAL A 75 10.61 -12.50 -1.08
C VAL A 75 10.98 -13.60 -2.07
N LEU A 76 10.28 -13.70 -3.20
CA LEU A 76 10.49 -14.76 -4.20
C LEU A 76 11.63 -14.45 -5.18
N THR A 77 11.97 -13.17 -5.35
CA THR A 77 13.08 -12.70 -6.18
C THR A 77 14.05 -11.85 -5.35
N PRO A 78 14.82 -12.46 -4.43
CA PRO A 78 15.94 -11.78 -3.79
C PRO A 78 17.05 -11.58 -4.83
N GLU A 79 16.91 -10.54 -5.64
CA GLU A 79 17.84 -10.04 -6.68
C GLU A 79 18.63 -11.10 -7.48
N GLY A 80 18.10 -11.48 -8.65
CA GLY A 80 18.83 -12.24 -9.67
C GLY A 80 17.96 -12.95 -10.72
N ALA A 81 17.10 -12.21 -11.44
CA ALA A 81 16.50 -12.70 -12.69
C ALA A 81 16.26 -11.53 -13.67
N ALA A 82 17.35 -10.86 -14.01
CA ALA A 82 17.55 -10.13 -15.27
C ALA A 82 19.05 -10.21 -15.60
#